data_AF-A0A3M1SAE3-F1
#
_entry.id   AF-A0A3M1SAE3-F1
#
_cell.length_a   1.000
_cell.length_b   1.000
_cell.length_c   1.000
_cell.angle_alpha   90.00
_cell.angle_beta   90.00
_cell.angle_gamma   90.00
#
_symmetry.space_group_name_H-M   'P 1'
#
loop_
_entity.id
_entity.type
_entity.pdbx_description
1 polymer ?
#
loop_
_entity_poly.entity_id
_entity_poly.type
_entity_poly.pdbx_seq_one_letter_code
_entity_poly.pdbx_strand_id
1 'polypeptide(L)'
;MVVRRLSRSRYSAELREVEQVIAAVDRKQGKTKTSQETTMLARMLYSPRALNRAFAKAFELCGWEKHKEQCDYPTQYYVPDNVPNSPAKGDFREMDFGKNRVGVEVQFGK
;
A
#
# COMPACT_ATOMS: atom_id res chain seq x y z
N MET A 1 -2.90 -8.22 0.18
CA MET A 1 -1.54 -7.65 0.15
C MET A 1 -0.70 -8.41 -0.86
N VAL A 2 -0.30 -7.74 -1.95
CA VAL A 2 0.56 -8.32 -2.99
C VAL A 2 1.95 -7.73 -2.81
N VAL A 3 2.93 -8.53 -2.39
CA VAL A 3 4.33 -8.09 -2.29
C VAL A 3 4.97 -8.22 -3.67
N ARG A 4 5.08 -7.12 -4.42
CA ARG A 4 5.79 -7.11 -5.70
C ARG A 4 7.30 -7.14 -5.45
N ARG A 5 7.90 -8.31 -5.67
CA ARG A 5 9.33 -8.64 -5.84
C ARG A 5 10.35 -7.62 -5.27
N LEU A 6 10.69 -7.73 -3.99
CA LEU A 6 11.86 -7.08 -3.39
C LEU A 6 13.11 -7.94 -3.58
N SER A 7 14.23 -7.34 -3.99
CA SER A 7 15.53 -8.02 -4.03
C SER A 7 16.02 -8.29 -2.60
N ARG A 8 15.92 -9.55 -2.15
CA ARG A 8 16.30 -9.98 -0.78
C ARG A 8 17.72 -9.58 -0.36
N SER A 9 18.65 -9.42 -1.30
CA SER A 9 20.04 -9.08 -1.01
C SER A 9 20.27 -7.63 -0.58
N ARG A 10 19.42 -6.69 -1.01
CA ARG A 10 19.63 -5.24 -0.80
C ARG A 10 18.73 -4.63 0.28
N TYR A 11 17.56 -5.22 0.53
CA TYR A 11 16.53 -4.67 1.43
C TYR A 11 16.01 -5.73 2.41
N SER A 12 16.92 -6.53 2.98
CA SER A 12 16.56 -7.64 3.89
C SER A 12 15.96 -7.15 5.21
N ALA A 13 16.39 -5.98 5.70
CA ALA A 13 15.88 -5.39 6.92
C ALA A 13 14.42 -4.92 6.74
N GLU A 14 14.14 -4.18 5.67
CA GLU A 14 12.81 -3.70 5.33
C GLU A 14 11.85 -4.86 5.07
N LEU A 15 12.31 -5.91 4.38
CA LEU A 15 11.51 -7.11 4.16
C LEU A 15 11.14 -7.80 5.49
N ARG A 16 12.10 -7.90 6.42
CA ARG A 16 11.85 -8.48 7.74
C ARG A 16 10.85 -7.65 8.55
N GLU A 17 10.95 -6.32 8.50
CA GLU A 17 9.96 -5.43 9.14
C GLU A 17 8.56 -5.62 8.54
N VAL A 18 8.46 -5.72 7.21
CA VAL A 18 7.19 -6.00 6.53
C VAL A 18 6.62 -7.34 7.00
N GLU A 19 7.42 -8.40 7.05
CA GLU A 19 7.00 -9.71 7.56
C GLU A 19 6.54 -9.65 9.03
N GLN A 20 7.24 -8.88 9.87
CA GLN A 20 6.87 -8.64 11.27
C GLN A 20 5.53 -7.90 11.39
N VAL A 21 5.31 -6.87 10.56
CA VAL A 21 4.06 -6.13 10.52
C VAL A 21 2.90 -7.04 10.11
N ILE A 22 3.07 -7.85 9.06
CA ILE A 22 2.06 -8.84 8.64
C ILE A 22 1.72 -9.78 9.81
N ALA A 23 2.74 -10.38 10.44
CA ALA A 23 2.55 -11.31 11.54
C ALA A 23 1.88 -10.64 12.76
N ALA A 24 2.23 -9.39 13.07
CA ALA A 24 1.64 -8.65 14.18
C ALA A 24 0.17 -8.30 13.92
N VAL A 25 -0.17 -7.92 12.69
CA VAL A 25 -1.53 -7.57 12.30
C VAL A 25 -2.42 -8.82 12.23
N ASP A 26 -1.88 -9.95 11.77
CA ASP A 26 -2.57 -11.24 11.74
C ASP A 26 -2.88 -11.75 13.16
N ARG A 27 -1.91 -11.67 14.09
CA ARG A 27 -2.09 -12.02 15.51
C ARG A 27 -3.14 -11.16 16.22
N LYS A 28 -3.20 -9.85 15.91
CA LYS A 28 -4.11 -8.89 16.56
C LYS A 28 -5.54 -8.96 16.06
N GLN A 29 -5.77 -9.39 14.82
CA GLN A 29 -7.09 -9.39 14.20
C GLN A 29 -7.79 -10.75 14.27
N GLY A 30 -7.83 -11.33 15.48
CA GLY A 30 -8.84 -12.33 15.82
C GLY A 30 -10.19 -11.88 15.28
N LYS A 31 -10.67 -12.58 14.25
CA LYS A 31 -11.82 -12.32 13.40
C LYS A 31 -12.96 -11.51 14.08
N THR A 32 -13.07 -10.21 13.80
CA THR A 32 -13.95 -9.28 14.57
C THR A 32 -15.15 -8.67 13.82
N LYS A 33 -15.45 -9.03 12.57
CA LYS A 33 -16.57 -8.42 11.84
C LYS A 33 -17.63 -9.41 11.34
N THR A 34 -18.87 -9.11 11.70
CA THR A 34 -20.09 -9.77 11.25
C THR A 34 -20.50 -9.22 9.88
N SER A 35 -20.67 -10.10 8.89
CA SER A 35 -21.19 -9.76 7.54
C SER A 35 -22.65 -9.31 7.63
N GLN A 36 -23.04 -8.31 6.83
CA GLN A 36 -24.45 -7.92 6.62
C GLN A 36 -24.97 -8.28 5.22
N GLU A 37 -24.19 -9.02 4.42
CA GLU A 37 -24.65 -9.51 3.13
C GLU A 37 -25.42 -10.83 3.30
N THR A 38 -26.69 -10.82 2.88
CA THR A 38 -27.66 -11.91 2.98
C THR A 38 -27.15 -13.24 2.39
N THR A 39 -26.23 -13.20 1.43
CA THR A 39 -25.68 -14.38 0.74
C THR A 39 -24.52 -15.05 1.48
N MET A 40 -24.03 -14.47 2.60
CA MET A 40 -22.88 -14.98 3.37
C MET A 40 -23.16 -15.01 4.88
N LEU A 41 -24.25 -15.65 5.28
CA LEU A 41 -24.49 -15.99 6.68
C LEU A 41 -23.35 -16.88 7.22
N ALA A 42 -22.77 -16.47 8.35
CA ALA A 42 -21.86 -17.23 9.21
C ALA A 42 -20.36 -17.39 8.83
N ARG A 43 -19.83 -16.65 7.84
CA ARG A 43 -18.36 -16.51 7.72
C ARG A 43 -17.90 -15.20 8.35
N MET A 44 -16.95 -15.29 9.28
CA MET A 44 -16.27 -14.11 9.81
C MET A 44 -15.47 -13.45 8.69
N LEU A 45 -15.96 -12.33 8.17
CA LEU A 45 -15.34 -11.58 7.09
C LEU A 45 -14.43 -10.51 7.67
N TYR A 46 -13.25 -10.33 7.09
CA TYR A 46 -12.35 -9.26 7.48
C TYR A 46 -12.87 -7.92 6.96
N SER A 47 -12.90 -6.89 7.80
CA SER A 47 -13.21 -5.52 7.37
C SER A 47 -11.99 -4.91 6.67
N PRO A 48 -12.04 -4.58 5.36
CA PRO A 48 -10.90 -3.97 4.68
C PRO A 48 -10.45 -2.66 5.37
N ARG A 49 -11.42 -1.88 5.88
CA ARG A 49 -11.14 -0.65 6.64
C ARG A 49 -10.44 -0.91 7.97
N ALA A 50 -10.78 -1.99 8.68
CA ALA A 50 -10.12 -2.31 9.95
C ALA A 50 -8.71 -2.86 9.71
N LEU A 51 -8.55 -3.70 8.68
CA LEU A 51 -7.25 -4.18 8.21
C LEU A 51 -6.34 -3.01 7.84
N ASN A 52 -6.79 -2.09 6.98
CA ASN A 52 -6.01 -0.93 6.57
C ASN A 52 -5.54 -0.10 7.78
N ARG A 53 -6.42 0.14 8.76
CA ARG A 53 -6.02 0.85 9.99
C ARG A 53 -5.01 0.08 10.84
N ALA A 54 -5.14 -1.23 10.92
CA ALA A 54 -4.21 -2.07 11.69
C ALA A 54 -2.81 -2.07 11.03
N PHE A 55 -2.77 -2.18 9.71
CA PHE A 55 -1.52 -2.08 8.94
C PHE A 55 -0.90 -0.69 9.06
N ALA A 56 -1.67 0.39 8.91
CA ALA A 56 -1.17 1.75 9.05
C ALA A 56 -0.48 1.98 10.40
N LYS A 57 -1.13 1.61 11.51
CA LYS A 57 -0.53 1.72 12.85
C LYS A 57 0.73 0.89 13.02
N ALA A 58 0.75 -0.32 12.46
CA ALA A 58 1.90 -1.20 12.58
C ALA A 58 3.11 -0.69 11.77
N PHE A 59 2.87 -0.16 10.57
CA PHE A 59 3.90 0.45 9.74
C PHE A 59 4.43 1.75 10.34
N GLU A 60 3.57 2.62 10.86
CA GLU A 60 3.97 3.85 11.59
C GLU A 60 4.88 3.53 12.79
N LEU A 61 4.58 2.48 13.56
CA LEU A 61 5.42 2.04 14.68
C LEU A 61 6.81 1.53 14.25
N CYS A 62 6.93 1.03 13.03
CA CYS A 62 8.20 0.62 12.43
C CYS A 62 8.93 1.78 11.73
N GLY A 63 8.42 3.02 11.85
CA GLY A 63 9.02 4.21 11.23
C GLY A 63 8.82 4.29 9.72
N TRP A 64 7.77 3.66 9.19
CA TRP A 64 7.37 3.83 7.80
C TRP A 64 6.43 5.03 7.68
N GLU A 65 6.65 5.86 6.67
CA GLU A 65 5.95 7.12 6.51
C GLU A 65 5.16 7.16 5.21
N LYS A 66 4.09 7.97 5.16
CA LYS A 66 3.38 8.23 3.91
C LYS A 66 4.28 9.02 2.97
N HIS A 67 4.38 8.59 1.73
CA HIS A 67 5.26 9.22 0.76
C HIS A 67 4.46 9.83 -0.38
N LYS A 68 4.68 11.13 -0.63
CA LYS A 68 4.09 11.85 -1.74
C LYS A 68 5.22 12.34 -2.64
N GLU A 69 5.26 11.82 -3.86
CA GLU A 69 6.26 12.18 -4.86
C GLU A 69 5.60 13.05 -5.93
N GLN A 70 6.19 14.22 -6.18
CA GLN A 70 5.76 15.09 -7.27
C GLN A 70 6.27 14.52 -8.60
N CYS A 71 5.39 14.39 -9.58
CA CYS A 71 5.75 13.91 -10.90
C CYS A 71 5.85 15.09 -11.86
N ASP A 72 7.06 15.33 -12.37
CA ASP A 72 7.28 16.18 -13.53
C ASP A 72 7.32 15.30 -14.79
N TYR A 73 6.41 15.54 -15.72
CA TYR A 73 6.31 14.79 -16.98
C TYR A 73 6.78 15.68 -18.13
N PRO A 74 8.07 15.62 -18.50
CA PRO A 74 8.58 16.45 -19.58
C PRO A 74 7.96 16.03 -20.92
N THR A 75 7.44 17.01 -21.65
CA THR A 75 6.74 16.78 -22.92
C THR A 75 7.65 16.34 -24.07
N GLN A 76 8.98 16.40 -23.88
CA GLN A 76 9.98 16.10 -24.90
C GLN A 76 10.02 14.64 -25.39
N TYR A 77 9.40 13.71 -24.65
CA TYR A 77 9.36 12.29 -25.02
C TYR A 77 7.99 11.84 -25.54
N TYR A 78 7.04 12.75 -25.70
CA TYR A 78 5.71 12.43 -26.20
C TYR A 78 5.73 12.30 -27.72
N VAL A 79 5.02 11.30 -28.24
CA VAL A 79 4.77 11.22 -29.69
C VAL A 79 3.76 12.30 -30.09
N PRO A 80 3.82 12.85 -31.32
CA PRO A 80 3.01 14.01 -31.73
C PRO A 80 1.50 13.87 -31.44
N ASP A 81 0.96 12.66 -31.59
CA ASP A 81 -0.47 12.38 -31.38
C ASP A 81 -0.87 12.11 -29.92
N ASN A 82 0.07 12.16 -28.98
CA ASN A 82 -0.15 11.86 -27.55
C ASN A 82 0.24 13.03 -26.63
N VAL A 83 0.61 14.18 -27.19
CA VAL A 83 0.90 15.38 -26.40
C VAL A 83 -0.39 15.84 -25.72
N PRO A 84 -0.44 15.89 -24.39
CA PRO A 84 -1.64 16.37 -23.70
C PRO A 84 -1.86 17.85 -24.01
N ASN A 85 -3.12 18.24 -24.25
CA ASN A 85 -3.50 19.64 -24.52
C ASN A 85 -3.11 20.60 -23.39
N SER A 86 -2.88 20.06 -22.19
CA SER A 86 -2.40 20.79 -21.01
C SER A 86 -1.28 19.97 -20.35
N PRO A 87 -0.11 20.56 -20.07
CA PRO A 87 0.92 19.85 -19.31
C PRO A 87 0.39 19.50 -17.91
N ALA A 88 0.68 18.28 -17.46
CA ALA A 88 0.35 17.77 -16.13
C ALA A 88 1.15 18.55 -15.06
N LYS A 89 0.71 19.76 -14.74
CA LYS A 89 1.41 20.67 -13.84
C LYS A 89 0.95 20.40 -12.41
N GLY A 90 1.80 19.74 -11.62
CA GLY A 90 1.53 19.49 -10.21
C GLY A 90 0.92 18.11 -9.91
N ASP A 91 1.03 17.16 -10.83
CA ASP A 91 0.66 15.78 -10.56
C ASP A 91 1.56 15.18 -9.48
N PHE A 92 0.99 14.31 -8.66
CA PHE A 92 1.70 13.60 -7.61
C PHE A 92 1.29 12.13 -7.58
N ARG A 93 2.24 11.28 -7.18
CA ARG A 93 1.99 9.90 -6.81
C ARG A 93 2.08 9.81 -5.30
N GLU A 94 1.07 9.21 -4.68
CA GLU A 94 1.07 8.89 -3.26
C GLU A 94 1.30 7.40 -3.11
N MET A 95 2.22 7.03 -2.22
CA MET A 95 2.42 5.66 -1.76
C MET A 95 1.94 5.57 -0.31
N ASP A 96 1.31 4.44 0.04
CA ASP A 96 0.81 4.22 1.39
C ASP A 96 1.93 4.34 2.43
N PHE A 97 3.07 3.67 2.21
CA PHE A 97 4.20 3.64 3.13
C PHE A 97 5.54 3.57 2.38
N GLY A 98 6.52 4.37 2.80
CA GLY A 98 7.87 4.41 2.24
C GLY A 98 8.95 4.47 3.33
N LYS A 99 10.05 3.73 3.12
CA LYS A 99 11.25 3.73 3.98
C LYS A 99 12.46 3.27 3.18
N ASN A 100 13.61 3.93 3.30
CA ASN A 100 14.88 3.53 2.67
C ASN A 100 14.79 3.15 1.17
N ARG A 101 14.00 3.90 0.39
CA ARG A 101 13.71 3.64 -1.04
C ARG A 101 12.91 2.36 -1.32
N VAL A 102 12.26 1.81 -0.31
CA VAL A 102 11.28 0.73 -0.41
C VAL A 102 9.88 1.32 -0.18
N GLY A 103 8.98 1.09 -1.13
CA GLY A 103 7.56 1.41 -1.00
C GLY A 103 6.74 0.16 -0.69
N VAL A 104 5.71 0.31 0.14
CA VAL A 104 4.75 -0.74 0.48
C VAL A 104 3.33 -0.22 0.25
N GLU A 105 2.52 -1.05 -0.40
CA GLU A 105 1.12 -0.73 -0.73
C GLU A 105 0.20 -1.83 -0.21
N VAL A 106 -0.83 -1.44 0.54
CA VAL A 106 -1.69 -2.37 1.26
C VAL A 106 -3.05 -2.46 0.58
N GLN A 107 -3.13 -3.34 -0.43
CA GLN A 107 -4.35 -3.53 -1.22
C GLN A 107 -5.18 -4.75 -0.75
N PHE A 108 -6.45 -4.50 -0.40
CA PHE A 108 -7.50 -5.50 -0.14
C PHE A 108 -8.69 -5.41 -1.12
N GLY A 109 -8.64 -4.51 -2.10
CA GLY A 109 -9.60 -4.41 -3.20
C GLY A 109 -9.03 -4.97 -4.51
N LYS A 110 -9.87 -4.96 -5.56
CA LYS A 110 -9.40 -5.04 -6.94
C LYS A 110 -9.00 -3.65 -7.42
#